data_AF-A0ABD2TLL4-F1
#
_entry.id   AF-A0ABD2TLL4-F1
#
_cell.length_a   1.000
_cell.length_b   1.000
_cell.length_c   1.000
_cell.angle_alpha   90.00
_cell.angle_beta   90.00
_cell.angle_gamma   90.00
#
_symmetry.space_group_name_H-M   'P 1'
#
loop_
_entity.id
_entity.type
_entity.pdbx_description
1 polymer ?
#
loop_
_entity_poly.entity_id
_entity_poly.type
_entity_poly.pdbx_seq_one_letter_code
_entity_poly.pdbx_strand_id
1 'polypeptide(L)'
;MGIPVGKLALYTVFGGVRPSACLPITIDVGTNNEQLLKDEFYIGLRQKRPTGEEYYNFLEEFMKVVKQIYGEKVPVQYEDFANHDAFELMVKYGTTHLVFNDNIRGTAVVVLAGLVASLKLLGWSLVEHTFLFFGAGEIWMIFLPLLVSIADMDGLFSLKHIETILKSLHCASCRSFRDHKLELV
;
A
#
# COMPACT_ATOMS: atom_id res chain seq x y z
N MET A 1 -17.54 2.39 3.07
CA MET A 1 -18.27 1.14 2.86
C MET A 1 -18.36 0.69 1.40
N GLY A 2 -18.73 1.56 0.43
CA GLY A 2 -18.82 1.13 -0.98
C GLY A 2 -17.52 0.53 -1.56
N ILE A 3 -16.37 1.12 -1.21
CA ILE A 3 -15.04 0.66 -1.64
C ILE A 3 -14.74 -0.80 -1.24
N PRO A 4 -14.75 -1.19 0.06
CA PRO A 4 -14.45 -2.57 0.44
C PRO A 4 -15.47 -3.58 -0.12
N VAL A 5 -16.74 -3.21 -0.27
CA VAL A 5 -17.74 -4.06 -0.93
C VAL A 5 -17.39 -4.30 -2.40
N GLY A 6 -17.06 -3.23 -3.13
CA GLY A 6 -16.64 -3.32 -4.53
C GLY A 6 -15.37 -4.15 -4.69
N LYS A 7 -14.37 -3.95 -3.82
CA LYS A 7 -13.12 -4.72 -3.86
C LYS A 7 -13.38 -6.22 -3.66
N LEU A 8 -14.17 -6.60 -2.66
CA LEU A 8 -14.47 -8.01 -2.40
C LEU A 8 -15.33 -8.65 -3.49
N ALA A 9 -16.14 -7.86 -4.21
CA ALA A 9 -16.79 -8.33 -5.42
C ALA A 9 -15.76 -8.69 -6.51
N LEU A 10 -14.71 -7.87 -6.70
CA LEU A 10 -13.60 -8.19 -7.63
C LEU A 10 -12.81 -9.43 -7.19
N TYR A 11 -12.60 -9.62 -5.88
CA TYR A 11 -11.99 -10.83 -5.33
C TYR A 11 -12.76 -12.09 -5.73
N THR A 12 -14.09 -11.99 -5.72
CA THR A 12 -14.93 -13.10 -6.16
C THR A 12 -14.85 -13.30 -7.67
N VAL A 13 -15.12 -12.25 -8.44
CA VAL A 13 -15.28 -12.35 -9.91
C VAL A 13 -13.96 -12.67 -10.60
N PHE A 14 -12.85 -12.06 -10.20
CA PHE A 14 -11.55 -12.22 -10.84
C PHE A 14 -10.60 -13.15 -10.07
N GLY A 15 -10.70 -13.18 -8.74
CA GLY A 15 -9.84 -14.01 -7.89
C GLY A 15 -10.44 -15.38 -7.53
N GLY A 16 -11.71 -15.63 -7.82
CA GLY A 16 -12.41 -16.88 -7.45
C GLY A 16 -12.59 -17.08 -5.95
N VAL A 17 -12.44 -16.02 -5.14
CA VAL A 17 -12.60 -16.11 -3.69
C VAL A 17 -14.09 -16.29 -3.37
N ARG A 18 -14.41 -17.23 -2.47
CA ARG A 18 -15.80 -17.49 -2.06
C ARG A 18 -16.38 -16.24 -1.36
N PRO A 19 -17.52 -15.69 -1.82
CA PRO A 19 -18.13 -14.51 -1.18
C PRO A 19 -18.41 -14.70 0.31
N SER A 20 -18.78 -15.92 0.72
CA SER A 20 -19.04 -16.28 2.12
C SER A 20 -17.80 -16.23 3.02
N ALA A 21 -16.60 -16.13 2.43
CA ALA A 21 -15.34 -15.98 3.15
C ALA A 21 -14.83 -14.52 3.13
N CYS A 22 -15.61 -13.59 2.56
CA CYS A 22 -15.25 -12.18 2.45
C CYS A 22 -16.06 -11.35 3.46
N LEU A 23 -15.39 -10.44 4.18
CA LEU A 23 -16.02 -9.54 5.14
C LEU A 23 -15.63 -8.08 4.85
N PRO A 24 -16.51 -7.26 4.24
CA PRO A 24 -16.25 -5.84 4.05
C PRO A 24 -16.39 -5.09 5.38
N ILE A 25 -15.38 -4.30 5.72
CA ILE A 25 -15.35 -3.51 6.96
C ILE A 25 -15.09 -2.04 6.61
N THR A 26 -15.81 -1.14 7.28
CA THR A 26 -15.49 0.28 7.32
C THR A 26 -15.28 0.68 8.77
N ILE A 27 -14.10 1.23 9.06
CA ILE A 27 -13.77 1.80 10.36
C ILE A 27 -14.21 3.26 10.35
N ASP A 28 -15.34 3.54 10.99
CA ASP A 28 -15.83 4.90 11.16
C ASP A 28 -15.31 5.48 12.48
N VAL A 29 -14.33 6.37 12.38
CA VAL A 29 -13.78 7.16 13.50
C VAL A 29 -14.15 8.64 13.36
N GLY A 30 -15.16 8.96 12.55
CA GLY A 30 -15.51 10.33 12.18
C GLY A 30 -14.90 10.77 10.85
N THR A 31 -15.13 12.04 10.51
CA THR A 31 -14.72 12.64 9.24
C THR A 31 -14.27 14.08 9.41
N ASN A 32 -13.22 14.46 8.70
CA ASN A 32 -12.75 15.85 8.65
C ASN A 32 -13.43 16.66 7.54
N ASN A 33 -14.29 16.03 6.72
CA ASN A 33 -15.03 16.70 5.65
C ASN A 33 -16.19 17.53 6.22
N GLU A 34 -16.05 18.86 6.17
CA GLU A 34 -17.05 19.82 6.66
C GLU A 34 -18.41 19.72 5.97
N GLN A 35 -18.45 19.31 4.69
CA GLN A 35 -19.71 19.16 3.96
C GLN A 35 -20.50 17.98 4.51
N LEU A 36 -19.83 16.84 4.75
CA LEU A 36 -20.47 15.65 5.33
C LEU A 36 -20.94 15.89 6.77
N LEU A 37 -20.18 16.64 7.57
CA LEU A 37 -20.61 16.96 8.94
C LEU A 37 -21.89 17.79 8.97
N LYS A 38 -22.10 18.65 7.96
CA LYS A 38 -23.27 19.52 7.81
C LYS A 38 -24.43 18.88 7.06
N ASP A 39 -24.18 17.80 6.34
CA ASP A 39 -25.19 17.11 5.52
C ASP A 39 -26.15 16.32 6.42
N GLU A 40 -27.44 16.64 6.38
CA GLU A 40 -28.49 15.97 7.16
C GLU A 40 -28.60 14.47 6.86
N PHE A 41 -28.25 14.05 5.63
CA PHE A 41 -28.32 12.66 5.21
C PHE A 41 -27.03 11.87 5.47
N TYR A 42 -26.00 12.50 6.05
CA TYR A 42 -24.79 11.78 6.42
C TYR A 42 -25.06 10.73 7.51
N ILE A 43 -24.76 9.47 7.17
CA ILE A 43 -25.03 8.29 8.00
C ILE A 43 -23.87 7.91 8.94
N GLY A 44 -22.70 8.55 8.78
CA GLY A 44 -21.53 8.26 9.61
C GLY A 44 -21.46 9.11 10.88
N LEU A 45 -20.39 8.92 11.65
CA LEU A 45 -20.15 9.68 12.87
C LEU A 45 -19.95 11.17 12.57
N ARG A 46 -20.79 12.02 13.18
CA ARG A 46 -20.75 13.49 13.06
C ARG A 46 -19.73 14.12 14.00
N GLN A 47 -18.49 13.68 13.88
CA GLN A 47 -17.35 14.21 14.64
C GLN A 47 -16.09 14.23 13.78
N LYS A 48 -15.10 15.04 14.18
CA LYS A 48 -13.77 15.02 13.58
C LYS A 48 -13.05 13.72 13.91
N ARG A 49 -12.12 13.33 13.04
CA ARG A 49 -11.30 12.13 13.27
C ARG A 49 -10.42 12.34 14.51
N PRO A 50 -10.34 11.37 15.44
CA PRO A 50 -9.32 11.39 16.47
C PRO A 50 -7.94 11.27 15.82
N THR A 51 -6.92 11.73 16.54
CA THR A 51 -5.52 11.69 16.09
C THR A 51 -4.64 11.13 17.19
N GLY A 52 -3.51 10.54 16.82
CA GLY A 52 -2.55 10.02 17.79
C GLY A 52 -3.05 8.77 18.50
N GLU A 53 -2.74 8.65 19.79
CA GLU A 53 -2.84 7.40 20.55
C GLU A 53 -4.23 6.76 20.53
N GLU A 54 -5.29 7.57 20.64
CA GLU A 54 -6.67 7.08 20.62
C GLU A 54 -6.98 6.30 19.34
N TYR A 55 -6.57 6.83 18.19
CA TYR A 55 -6.77 6.20 16.88
C TYR A 55 -5.98 4.88 16.77
N TYR A 56 -4.70 4.89 17.17
CA TYR A 56 -3.87 3.70 17.06
C TYR A 56 -4.24 2.60 18.07
N ASN A 57 -4.71 2.96 19.26
CA ASN A 57 -5.22 2.01 20.26
C ASN A 57 -6.47 1.30 19.75
N PHE A 58 -7.39 2.04 19.11
CA PHE A 58 -8.56 1.45 18.46
C PHE A 58 -8.14 0.45 17.36
N LEU A 59 -7.19 0.82 16.49
CA LEU A 59 -6.73 -0.06 15.42
C LEU A 59 -5.98 -1.29 15.94
N GLU A 60 -5.21 -1.17 17.03
CA GLU A 60 -4.56 -2.29 17.70
C GLU A 60 -5.58 -3.29 18.23
N GLU A 61 -6.61 -2.80 18.93
CA GLU A 61 -7.70 -3.65 19.41
C GLU A 61 -8.40 -4.35 18.24
N PHE A 62 -8.74 -3.60 17.19
CA PHE A 62 -9.38 -4.15 16.00
C PHE A 62 -8.56 -5.29 15.38
N MET A 63 -7.27 -5.06 15.12
CA MET A 63 -6.39 -6.06 14.50
C MET A 63 -6.25 -7.31 15.36
N LYS A 64 -6.10 -7.13 16.67
CA LYS A 64 -6.03 -8.23 17.64
C LYS A 64 -7.31 -9.06 17.65
N VAL A 65 -8.47 -8.41 17.68
CA VAL A 65 -9.78 -9.09 17.71
C VAL A 65 -10.06 -9.83 16.41
N VAL A 66 -9.77 -9.23 15.24
CA VAL A 66 -9.90 -9.89 13.94
C VAL A 66 -9.08 -11.17 13.91
N LYS A 67 -7.82 -11.09 14.34
CA LYS A 67 -6.92 -12.23 14.41
C LYS A 67 -7.38 -13.30 15.41
N GLN A 68 -7.93 -12.90 16.56
CA GLN A 68 -8.47 -13.81 17.57
C GLN A 68 -9.71 -14.55 17.08
N ILE A 69 -10.62 -13.88 16.36
CA ILE A 69 -11.89 -14.46 15.90
C ILE A 69 -11.69 -15.33 14.65
N TYR A 70 -10.93 -14.85 13.67
CA TYR A 70 -10.79 -15.50 12.36
C TYR A 70 -9.49 -16.29 12.18
N GLY A 71 -8.58 -16.21 13.16
CA GLY A 71 -7.34 -16.97 13.23
C GLY A 71 -6.13 -16.29 12.56
N GLU A 72 -4.95 -16.83 12.83
CA GLU A 72 -3.64 -16.32 12.36
C GLU A 72 -3.53 -16.16 10.83
N LYS A 73 -4.30 -16.94 10.07
CA LYS A 73 -4.21 -17.01 8.60
C LYS A 73 -5.24 -16.14 7.88
N VAL A 74 -6.00 -15.31 8.60
CA VAL A 74 -6.95 -14.39 7.97
C VAL A 74 -6.19 -13.26 7.25
N PRO A 75 -6.37 -13.09 5.93
CA PRO A 75 -5.80 -11.96 5.21
C PRO A 75 -6.58 -10.68 5.56
N VAL A 76 -5.87 -9.61 5.91
CA VAL A 76 -6.45 -8.29 6.14
C VAL A 76 -5.88 -7.32 5.11
N GLN A 77 -6.72 -6.88 4.19
CA GLN A 77 -6.36 -5.86 3.21
C GLN A 77 -6.76 -4.47 3.71
N TYR A 78 -5.81 -3.54 3.72
CA TYR A 78 -6.09 -2.11 3.90
C TYR A 78 -6.36 -1.45 2.55
N GLU A 79 -7.39 -0.61 2.50
CA GLU A 79 -7.80 0.15 1.31
C GLU A 79 -8.15 1.57 1.74
N ASP A 80 -7.70 2.55 0.96
CA ASP A 80 -8.06 3.98 1.10
C ASP A 80 -7.83 4.60 2.49
N PHE A 81 -6.80 4.13 3.19
CA PHE A 81 -6.23 4.83 4.34
C PHE A 81 -5.45 6.06 3.87
N ALA A 82 -5.37 7.09 4.72
CA ALA A 82 -4.44 8.18 4.48
C ALA A 82 -3.01 7.61 4.41
N ASN A 83 -2.23 8.06 3.42
CA ASN A 83 -0.89 7.57 3.10
C ASN A 83 -0.06 7.20 4.35
N HIS A 84 0.17 8.17 5.23
CA HIS A 84 1.00 7.96 6.41
C HIS A 84 0.51 6.81 7.31
N ASP A 85 -0.80 6.79 7.61
CA ASP A 85 -1.41 5.73 8.41
C ASP A 85 -1.31 4.37 7.70
N ALA A 86 -1.55 4.35 6.39
CA ALA A 86 -1.48 3.14 5.58
C ALA A 86 -0.11 2.46 5.67
N PHE A 87 0.95 3.27 5.57
CA PHE A 87 2.32 2.80 5.65
C PHE A 87 2.67 2.33 7.07
N GLU A 88 2.37 3.13 8.09
CA GLU A 88 2.67 2.77 9.48
C GLU A 88 1.99 1.48 9.92
N LEU A 89 0.71 1.29 9.57
CA LEU A 89 -0.03 0.07 9.89
C LEU A 89 0.56 -1.14 9.17
N MET A 90 0.96 -0.98 7.90
CA MET A 90 1.59 -2.05 7.14
C MET A 90 2.94 -2.47 7.75
N VAL A 91 3.77 -1.51 8.19
CA VAL A 91 5.04 -1.81 8.86
C VAL A 91 4.80 -2.47 10.22
N LYS A 92 3.90 -1.90 11.02
CA LYS A 92 3.58 -2.37 12.37
C LYS A 92 3.06 -3.82 12.38
N TYR A 93 2.13 -4.14 11.49
CA TYR A 93 1.47 -5.45 11.48
C TYR A 93 2.06 -6.43 10.46
N GLY A 94 2.96 -5.99 9.57
CA GLY A 94 3.49 -6.81 8.47
C GLY A 94 4.24 -8.07 8.90
N THR A 95 4.76 -8.11 10.13
CA THR A 95 5.46 -9.29 10.69
C THR A 95 4.57 -10.15 11.59
N THR A 96 3.42 -9.62 12.03
CA THR A 96 2.57 -10.27 13.04
C THR A 96 1.21 -10.70 12.48
N HIS A 97 0.78 -10.14 11.35
CA HIS A 97 -0.50 -10.41 10.70
C HIS A 97 -0.29 -10.61 9.20
N LEU A 98 -1.19 -11.35 8.56
CA LEU A 98 -1.23 -11.43 7.10
C LEU A 98 -1.90 -10.18 6.52
N VAL A 99 -1.15 -9.08 6.49
CA VAL A 99 -1.63 -7.77 6.03
C VAL A 99 -0.95 -7.33 4.75
N PHE A 100 -1.69 -6.58 3.93
CA PHE A 100 -1.12 -5.79 2.85
C PHE A 100 -2.05 -4.61 2.56
N ASN A 101 -1.50 -3.59 1.90
CA ASN A 101 -2.25 -2.45 1.40
C ASN A 101 -2.20 -2.46 -0.12
N ASP A 102 -3.35 -2.47 -0.79
CA ASP A 102 -3.41 -2.58 -2.25
C ASP A 102 -3.01 -1.27 -2.96
N ASN A 103 -3.36 -0.11 -2.38
CA ASN A 103 -2.96 1.19 -2.91
C ASN A 103 -1.43 1.35 -2.95
N ILE A 104 -0.70 0.72 -2.02
CA ILE A 104 0.76 0.73 -1.98
C ILE A 104 1.33 -0.46 -2.78
N ARG A 105 1.12 -1.70 -2.33
CA ARG A 105 1.74 -2.90 -2.91
C ARG A 105 1.10 -3.32 -4.22
N GLY A 106 -0.23 -3.29 -4.31
CA GLY A 106 -0.97 -3.66 -5.52
C GLY A 106 -0.62 -2.75 -6.69
N THR A 107 -0.61 -1.43 -6.46
CA THR A 107 -0.19 -0.44 -7.46
C THR A 107 1.26 -0.66 -7.91
N ALA A 108 2.19 -0.89 -6.99
CA ALA A 108 3.58 -1.16 -7.34
C ALA A 108 3.72 -2.40 -8.24
N VAL A 109 3.01 -3.49 -7.91
CA VAL A 109 3.08 -4.75 -8.67
C VAL A 109 2.48 -4.62 -10.07
N VAL A 110 1.34 -3.95 -10.24
CA VAL A 110 0.73 -3.81 -11.57
C VAL A 110 1.56 -2.92 -12.50
N VAL A 111 2.18 -1.86 -11.97
CA VAL A 111 3.11 -1.01 -12.74
C VAL A 111 4.34 -1.81 -13.16
N LEU A 112 4.89 -2.62 -12.25
CA LEU A 112 6.04 -3.46 -12.53
C LEU A 112 5.73 -4.53 -13.58
N ALA A 113 4.55 -5.15 -13.50
CA ALA A 113 4.11 -6.13 -14.49
C ALA A 113 3.99 -5.50 -15.89
N GLY A 114 3.45 -4.28 -15.99
CA GLY A 114 3.38 -3.53 -17.25
C GLY A 114 4.77 -3.19 -17.81
N LEU A 115 5.70 -2.83 -16.94
CA LEU A 115 7.09 -2.57 -17.33
C LEU A 115 7.76 -3.84 -17.88
N VAL A 116 7.69 -4.96 -17.15
CA VAL A 116 8.28 -6.24 -17.56
C VAL A 116 7.68 -6.72 -18.89
N ALA A 117 6.37 -6.57 -19.07
CA ALA A 117 5.71 -6.91 -20.34
C ALA A 117 6.22 -6.04 -21.51
N SER A 118 6.43 -4.75 -21.26
CA SER A 118 6.93 -3.80 -22.27
C SER A 118 8.38 -4.09 -22.66
N LEU A 119 9.24 -4.43 -21.70
CA LEU A 119 10.64 -4.79 -21.94
C LEU A 119 10.75 -6.02 -22.86
N LYS A 120 9.92 -7.04 -22.62
CA LYS A 120 9.86 -8.24 -23.48
C LYS A 120 9.48 -7.90 -24.92
N LEU A 121 8.58 -6.95 -25.13
CA LEU A 121 8.17 -6.51 -26.46
C LEU A 121 9.29 -5.75 -27.18
N LEU A 122 10.04 -4.92 -26.45
CA LEU A 122 11.13 -4.11 -27.00
C LEU A 122 12.42 -4.90 -27.21
N GLY A 123 12.56 -6.07 -26.56
CA GLY A 123 13.81 -6.83 -26.56
C GLY A 123 14.94 -6.14 -25.79
N TRP A 124 14.58 -5.21 -24.90
CA TRP A 124 15.51 -4.42 -24.09
C TRP A 124 15.50 -4.91 -22.65
N SER A 125 16.64 -4.79 -21.99
CA SER A 125 16.83 -5.08 -20.57
C SER A 125 16.49 -3.87 -19.70
N LEU A 126 16.25 -4.14 -18.41
CA LEU A 126 15.92 -3.10 -17.44
C LEU A 126 17.03 -2.05 -17.29
N VAL A 127 18.29 -2.49 -17.38
CA VAL A 127 19.48 -1.63 -17.18
C VAL A 127 19.75 -0.68 -18.33
N GLU A 128 19.14 -0.90 -19.50
CA GLU A 128 19.21 0.00 -20.65
C GLU A 128 18.29 1.22 -20.52
N HIS A 129 17.46 1.26 -19.47
CA HIS A 129 16.48 2.32 -19.25
C HIS A 129 16.86 3.23 -18.09
N THR A 130 16.48 4.51 -18.22
CA THR A 130 16.47 5.46 -17.12
C THR A 130 15.02 5.76 -16.75
N PHE A 131 14.66 5.51 -15.49
CA PHE A 131 13.31 5.72 -14.98
C PHE A 131 13.20 7.08 -14.29
N LEU A 132 12.20 7.87 -14.67
CA LEU A 132 11.85 9.12 -14.01
C LEU A 132 10.55 8.92 -13.24
N PHE A 133 10.61 9.12 -11.93
CA PHE A 133 9.44 9.08 -11.06
C PHE A 133 9.02 10.51 -10.71
N PHE A 134 7.85 10.92 -11.16
CA PHE A 134 7.30 12.24 -10.84
C PHE A 134 6.36 12.14 -9.63
N GLY A 135 6.87 12.54 -8.46
CA GLY A 135 6.19 12.44 -7.16
C GLY A 135 6.96 11.53 -6.20
N ALA A 136 6.82 11.73 -4.88
CA ALA A 136 7.52 10.95 -3.84
C ALA A 136 6.50 10.32 -2.88
N GLY A 137 5.63 9.44 -3.41
CA GLY A 137 4.63 8.71 -2.61
C GLY A 137 5.16 7.37 -2.09
N GLU A 138 4.43 6.77 -1.16
CA GLU A 138 4.79 5.49 -0.51
C GLU A 138 4.89 4.31 -1.47
N ILE A 139 4.23 4.39 -2.64
CA ILE A 139 4.30 3.38 -3.70
C ILE A 139 5.76 3.13 -4.12
N TRP A 140 6.59 4.19 -4.21
CA TRP A 140 7.97 4.06 -4.65
C TRP A 140 8.86 3.30 -3.67
N MET A 141 8.52 3.33 -2.38
CA MET A 141 9.25 2.57 -1.36
C MET A 141 9.09 1.06 -1.55
N ILE A 142 8.00 0.60 -2.15
CA ILE A 142 7.80 -0.82 -2.49
C ILE A 142 8.24 -1.11 -3.92
N PHE A 143 7.97 -0.19 -4.85
CA PHE A 143 8.32 -0.38 -6.26
C PHE A 143 9.82 -0.51 -6.50
N LEU A 144 10.64 0.36 -5.92
CA LEU A 144 12.10 0.36 -6.15
C LEU A 144 12.78 -0.93 -5.69
N PRO A 145 12.54 -1.47 -4.48
CA PRO A 145 13.08 -2.77 -4.09
C PRO A 145 12.64 -3.92 -5.02
N LEU A 146 11.38 -3.90 -5.48
CA LEU A 146 10.90 -4.91 -6.43
C LEU A 146 11.59 -4.79 -7.79
N LEU A 147 11.80 -3.56 -8.27
CA LEU A 147 12.50 -3.28 -9.52
C LEU A 147 13.96 -3.78 -9.46
N VAL A 148 14.64 -3.51 -8.36
CA VAL A 148 15.99 -4.01 -8.04
C VAL A 148 15.98 -5.54 -8.06
N SER A 149 15.08 -6.18 -7.30
CA SER A 149 14.97 -7.64 -7.23
C SER A 149 14.77 -8.30 -8.60
N ILE A 150 14.04 -7.67 -9.51
CA ILE A 150 13.86 -8.16 -10.88
C ILE A 150 15.17 -8.06 -11.68
N ALA A 151 15.90 -6.96 -11.57
CA ALA A 151 17.22 -6.83 -12.19
C ALA A 151 18.24 -7.85 -11.63
N ASP A 152 18.16 -8.23 -10.35
CA ASP A 152 18.99 -9.31 -9.78
C ASP A 152 18.68 -10.66 -10.45
N MET A 153 17.39 -10.99 -10.61
CA MET A 153 16.98 -12.27 -11.21
C MET A 153 17.43 -12.40 -12.66
N ASP A 154 17.52 -11.30 -13.40
CA ASP A 154 18.06 -11.28 -14.77
C ASP A 154 19.60 -11.35 -14.83
N GLY A 155 20.29 -11.42 -13.68
CA GLY A 155 21.74 -11.56 -13.58
C GLY A 155 22.53 -10.27 -13.88
N LEU A 156 21.89 -9.10 -13.81
CA LEU A 156 22.42 -7.82 -14.29
C LEU A 156 23.08 -6.96 -13.21
N PHE A 157 23.50 -7.56 -12.08
CA PHE A 157 23.84 -6.80 -10.87
C PHE A 157 25.25 -6.19 -10.82
N SER A 158 25.29 -4.86 -10.83
CA SER A 158 26.36 -4.07 -10.20
C SER A 158 25.75 -2.82 -9.53
N LEU A 159 26.31 -2.40 -8.39
CA LEU A 159 25.90 -1.22 -7.60
C LEU A 159 25.73 0.08 -8.42
N LYS A 160 26.39 0.19 -9.59
CA LYS A 160 26.28 1.33 -10.51
C LYS A 160 24.88 1.53 -11.11
N HIS A 161 24.06 0.47 -11.21
CA HIS A 161 22.73 0.57 -11.81
C HIS A 161 21.69 1.20 -10.85
N ILE A 162 21.84 1.00 -9.54
CA ILE A 162 20.98 1.59 -8.50
C ILE A 162 21.09 3.12 -8.51
N GLU A 163 22.30 3.67 -8.66
CA GLU A 163 22.51 5.12 -8.79
C GLU A 163 21.90 5.71 -10.06
N THR A 164 21.84 4.94 -11.15
CA THR A 164 21.20 5.38 -12.40
C THR A 164 19.67 5.40 -12.29
N ILE A 165 19.08 4.42 -11.58
CA ILE A 165 17.65 4.35 -11.30
C ILE A 165 17.21 5.46 -10.33
N LEU A 166 18.05 5.84 -9.37
CA LEU A 166 17.73 6.82 -8.33
C LEU A 166 18.07 8.27 -8.68
N LYS A 167 18.46 8.58 -9.93
CA LYS A 167 18.69 9.96 -10.38
C LYS A 167 17.37 10.65 -10.74
N SER A 168 16.46 10.81 -9.77
CA SER A 168 15.40 11.81 -9.88
C SER A 168 14.77 12.22 -8.54
N LEU A 169 14.87 13.53 -8.28
CA LEU A 169 14.11 14.41 -7.38
C LEU A 169 14.11 14.11 -5.86
N HIS A 170 14.96 14.87 -5.17
CA HIS A 170 14.85 15.16 -3.73
C HIS A 170 13.49 15.83 -3.42
N CYS A 171 12.59 15.11 -2.75
CA CYS A 171 11.49 15.73 -2.03
C CYS A 171 11.94 16.02 -0.60
N ALA A 172 12.21 17.29 -0.28
CA ALA A 172 12.68 17.72 1.04
C ALA A 172 11.70 17.40 2.19
N SER A 173 10.42 17.10 1.89
CA SER A 173 9.36 16.85 2.88
C SER A 173 9.14 15.38 3.26
N CYS A 174 9.68 14.40 2.53
CA CYS A 174 9.55 12.99 2.88
C CYS A 174 10.65 12.55 3.86
N ARG A 175 10.40 12.68 5.18
CA ARG A 175 11.30 12.13 6.22
C ARG A 175 11.39 10.60 6.14
N SER A 176 10.27 9.91 5.92
CA SER A 176 10.20 8.44 5.81
C SER A 176 11.12 7.86 4.71
N PHE A 177 11.29 8.54 3.58
CA PHE A 177 12.19 8.10 2.51
C PHE A 177 13.68 8.27 2.85
N ARG A 178 14.04 9.18 3.78
CA ARG A 178 15.44 9.33 4.23
C ARG A 178 15.84 8.22 5.19
N ASP A 179 14.93 7.85 6.09
CA ASP A 179 15.21 6.85 7.12
C ASP A 179 15.26 5.44 6.52
N HIS A 180 14.47 5.14 5.48
CA HIS A 180 14.52 3.85 4.77
C HIS A 180 15.50 3.78 3.59
N LYS A 181 16.17 4.88 3.24
CA LYS A 181 17.24 4.88 2.24
C LYS A 181 18.45 4.03 2.67
N LEU A 182 18.60 3.81 3.98
CA LEU A 182 19.71 3.10 4.60
C LEU A 182 19.55 1.58 4.64
N GLU A 183 18.37 1.02 4.34
CA GLU A 183 18.16 -0.43 4.30
C GLU A 183 18.19 -1.02 2.88
N LEU A 184 18.33 -0.17 1.85
CA LEU A 184 18.42 -0.56 0.43
C LEU A 184 19.87 -0.64 -0.09
N VAL A 185 20.86 -0.52 0.79
CA VAL A 185 22.30 -0.67 0.50
C VAL A 185 22.89 -1.73 1.41
#